data_AF-A0A0G9HCC1-F1
#
_entry.id   AF-A0A0G9HCC1-F1
#
_cell.length_a   1.000
_cell.length_b   1.000
_cell.length_c   1.000
_cell.angle_alpha   90.00
_cell.angle_beta   90.00
_cell.angle_gamma   90.00
#
_symmetry.space_group_name_H-M   'P 1'
#
loop_
_entity.id
_entity.type
_entity.pdbx_description
1 polymer ?
#
loop_
_entity_poly.entity_id
_entity_poly.type
_entity_poly.pdbx_seq_one_letter_code
_entity_poly.pdbx_strand_id
1 'polypeptide(L)'
;MSRLYRKLGYALAAIAITGLSVGCTVMTETKTVETSDTYQLWSARMDRMPFLFHLPDGQLEAFDDRGHAWSEAASQVEASDADRVEVYVGSFSGLPTSLCEGKTELSSTSATAPTANVVSALCDRSRTVVSFSDQARSRVLTARTTYIARTRHLLLNGIWKSVAQEPDPRPY
;
A
#
# COMPACT_ATOMS: atom_id res chain seq x y z
N MET A 1 19.77 12.05 68.54
CA MET A 1 18.61 12.77 69.11
C MET A 1 17.93 13.59 68.00
N SER A 2 16.60 13.45 67.88
CA SER A 2 15.56 14.26 67.18
C SER A 2 15.87 14.90 65.81
N ARG A 3 15.36 14.40 64.67
CA ARG A 3 14.00 14.50 64.06
C ARG A 3 13.46 15.93 63.87
N LEU A 4 13.20 16.31 62.61
CA LEU A 4 11.95 16.94 62.09
C LEU A 4 12.10 17.23 60.58
N TYR A 5 11.66 16.31 59.72
CA TYR A 5 10.46 16.42 58.85
C TYR A 5 10.36 17.69 57.99
N ARG A 6 10.59 17.53 56.68
CA ARG A 6 9.91 18.33 55.65
C ARG A 6 9.21 17.37 54.68
N LYS A 7 7.88 17.38 54.75
CA LYS A 7 6.97 16.69 53.82
C LYS A 7 6.98 17.41 52.47
N LEU A 8 7.02 16.64 51.38
CA LEU A 8 6.38 16.87 50.07
C LEU A 8 6.57 15.51 49.37
N GLY A 9 5.56 14.67 49.15
CA GLY A 9 4.38 14.95 48.33
C GLY A 9 4.57 14.22 46.99
N TYR A 10 3.58 13.42 46.60
CA TYR A 10 3.41 12.72 45.31
C TYR A 10 3.90 11.26 45.20
N ALA A 11 2.96 10.37 45.55
CA ALA A 11 2.71 9.17 44.76
C ALA A 11 2.18 9.57 43.37
N LEU A 12 2.60 8.92 42.30
CA LEU A 12 1.74 8.14 41.37
C LEU A 12 2.46 7.79 40.06
N ALA A 13 2.18 6.55 39.65
CA ALA A 13 2.00 6.05 38.29
C ALA A 13 3.20 5.94 37.35
N ALA A 14 3.48 4.67 37.03
CA ALA A 14 4.25 4.19 35.91
C ALA A 14 3.75 4.75 34.57
N ILE A 15 4.68 5.02 33.65
CA ILE A 15 4.45 4.82 32.23
C ILE A 15 5.63 3.99 31.73
N ALA A 16 5.41 2.68 31.68
CA ALA A 16 6.22 1.80 30.86
C ALA A 16 6.07 2.28 29.41
N ILE A 17 7.13 2.84 28.83
CA ILE A 17 7.19 3.16 27.42
C ILE A 17 7.41 1.84 26.68
N THR A 18 6.39 0.99 26.63
CA THR A 18 6.30 -0.06 25.60
C THR A 18 5.53 0.54 24.43
N GLY A 19 6.13 1.57 23.82
CA GLY A 19 5.82 1.91 22.45
C GLY A 19 6.44 0.83 21.59
N LEU A 20 5.69 -0.25 21.34
CA LEU A 20 5.96 -1.15 20.23
C LEU A 20 5.85 -0.30 18.95
N SER A 21 6.95 0.33 18.56
CA SER A 21 7.21 0.70 17.19
C SER A 21 7.36 -0.61 16.41
N VAL A 22 6.23 -1.30 16.20
CA VAL A 22 6.11 -2.22 15.08
C VAL A 22 6.22 -1.30 13.88
N GLY A 23 7.42 -1.23 13.31
CA GLY A 23 7.64 -0.47 12.09
C GLY A 23 6.56 -0.84 11.10
N CYS A 24 6.00 0.15 10.40
CA CYS A 24 5.17 -0.14 9.23
C CYS A 24 6.06 -0.87 8.23
N THR A 25 6.11 -2.20 8.31
CA THR A 25 6.90 -3.00 7.39
C THR A 25 6.17 -2.98 6.06
N VAL A 26 6.53 -2.04 5.20
CA VAL A 26 6.13 -2.07 3.79
C VAL A 26 7.07 -3.03 3.10
N MET A 27 6.52 -4.13 2.59
CA MET A 27 7.27 -5.07 1.75
C MET A 27 6.99 -4.72 0.30
N THR A 28 8.01 -4.37 -0.48
CA THR A 28 7.88 -3.95 -1.90
C THR A 28 8.61 -4.95 -2.80
N GLU A 29 7.96 -5.39 -3.88
CA GLU A 29 8.54 -6.23 -4.93
C GLU A 29 8.78 -5.37 -6.19
N THR A 30 10.01 -5.35 -6.68
CA THR A 30 10.43 -4.54 -7.84
C THR A 30 11.09 -5.36 -8.94
N LYS A 31 11.09 -6.69 -8.84
CA LYS A 31 11.82 -7.58 -9.78
C LYS A 31 11.29 -7.54 -11.21
N THR A 32 10.05 -7.11 -11.40
CA THR A 32 9.37 -7.05 -12.70
C THR A 32 9.43 -5.66 -13.35
N VAL A 33 10.08 -4.69 -12.69
CA VAL A 33 10.33 -3.35 -13.24
C VAL A 33 11.33 -3.48 -14.39
N GLU A 34 10.94 -3.02 -15.56
CA GLU A 34 11.79 -2.97 -16.76
C GLU A 34 12.51 -1.62 -16.86
N THR A 35 13.52 -1.52 -17.72
CA THR A 35 14.24 -0.26 -17.95
C THR A 35 13.34 0.83 -18.56
N SER A 36 12.29 0.43 -19.27
CA SER A 36 11.24 1.29 -19.81
C SER A 36 10.28 1.83 -18.74
N ASP A 37 10.17 1.17 -17.58
CA ASP A 37 9.29 1.53 -16.48
C ASP A 37 9.88 2.67 -15.63
N THR A 38 10.06 3.85 -16.24
CA THR A 38 10.67 5.00 -15.55
C THR A 38 9.70 5.68 -14.58
N TYR A 39 10.26 6.34 -13.55
CA TYR A 39 9.46 7.16 -12.61
C TYR A 39 8.61 8.20 -13.35
N GLN A 40 9.19 8.91 -14.32
CA GLN A 40 8.51 9.99 -15.04
C GLN A 40 7.35 9.46 -15.87
N LEU A 41 7.53 8.33 -16.56
CA LEU A 41 6.48 7.67 -17.33
C LEU A 41 5.29 7.33 -16.42
N TRP A 42 5.56 6.61 -15.33
CA TRP A 42 4.52 6.12 -14.44
C TRP A 42 3.87 7.24 -13.63
N SER A 43 4.63 8.25 -13.20
CA SER A 43 4.07 9.43 -12.54
C SER A 43 3.08 10.15 -13.45
N ALA A 44 3.37 10.30 -14.74
CA ALA A 44 2.46 10.94 -15.68
C ALA A 44 1.21 10.10 -15.98
N ARG A 45 1.37 8.76 -16.10
CA ARG A 45 0.24 7.85 -16.33
C ARG A 45 -0.70 7.78 -15.13
N MET A 46 -0.16 7.76 -13.91
CA MET A 46 -0.93 7.68 -12.66
C MET A 46 -1.90 8.84 -12.43
N ASP A 47 -1.73 9.98 -13.09
CA ASP A 47 -2.69 11.10 -13.02
C ASP A 47 -4.04 10.80 -13.71
N ARG A 48 -4.10 9.75 -14.54
CA ARG A 48 -5.27 9.43 -15.37
C ARG A 48 -5.60 7.95 -15.33
N MET A 49 -5.21 7.29 -14.26
CA MET A 49 -5.31 5.84 -14.13
C MET A 49 -6.23 5.51 -12.94
N PRO A 50 -7.13 4.54 -13.07
CA PRO A 50 -7.99 4.15 -11.97
C PRO A 50 -7.22 3.39 -10.89
N PHE A 51 -7.59 3.65 -9.64
CA PHE A 51 -7.28 2.86 -8.46
C PHE A 51 -8.47 1.95 -8.17
N LEU A 52 -8.34 0.67 -8.48
CA LEU A 52 -9.35 -0.37 -8.28
C LEU A 52 -9.17 -1.04 -6.93
N PHE A 53 -10.15 -0.89 -6.04
CA PHE A 53 -10.18 -1.47 -4.71
C PHE A 53 -11.02 -2.74 -4.71
N HIS A 54 -10.42 -3.82 -4.23
CA HIS A 54 -11.05 -5.11 -3.97
C HIS A 54 -11.29 -5.21 -2.47
N LEU A 55 -12.55 -5.08 -2.06
CA LEU A 55 -12.95 -5.12 -0.67
C LEU A 55 -13.16 -6.56 -0.18
N PRO A 56 -13.07 -6.82 1.14
CA PRO A 56 -13.14 -8.17 1.69
C PRO A 56 -14.50 -8.87 1.53
N ASP A 57 -15.55 -8.10 1.24
CA ASP A 57 -16.91 -8.59 0.98
C ASP A 57 -17.15 -8.89 -0.52
N GLY A 58 -16.11 -8.75 -1.36
CA GLY A 58 -16.17 -8.95 -2.80
C GLY A 58 -16.66 -7.72 -3.57
N GLN A 59 -16.90 -6.59 -2.91
CA GLN A 59 -17.22 -5.34 -3.60
C GLN A 59 -15.99 -4.74 -4.28
N LEU A 60 -16.23 -4.16 -5.46
CA LEU A 60 -15.24 -3.42 -6.22
C LEU A 60 -15.58 -1.93 -6.22
N GLU A 61 -14.57 -1.10 -5.98
CA GLU A 61 -14.69 0.35 -6.07
C GLU A 61 -13.53 0.91 -6.89
N ALA A 62 -13.80 1.84 -7.81
CA ALA A 62 -12.76 2.47 -8.62
C ALA A 62 -12.70 3.98 -8.35
N PHE A 63 -11.49 4.50 -8.22
CA PHE A 63 -11.25 5.91 -7.91
C PHE A 63 -10.19 6.54 -8.82
N ASP A 64 -10.25 7.85 -8.99
CA ASP A 64 -9.16 8.64 -9.60
C ASP A 64 -8.00 8.87 -8.61
N ASP A 65 -6.95 9.55 -9.06
CA ASP A 65 -5.75 9.88 -8.28
C ASP A 65 -6.01 10.84 -7.11
N ARG A 66 -7.18 11.47 -7.07
CA ARG A 66 -7.66 12.36 -6.01
C ARG A 66 -8.64 11.69 -5.06
N GLY A 67 -9.04 10.45 -5.37
CA GLY A 67 -10.01 9.67 -4.61
C GLY A 67 -11.47 10.00 -4.88
N HIS A 68 -11.79 10.66 -5.99
CA HIS A 68 -13.16 10.71 -6.49
C HIS A 68 -13.51 9.39 -7.18
N ALA A 69 -14.80 9.06 -7.23
CA ALA A 69 -15.27 7.89 -7.98
C ALA A 69 -14.86 7.99 -9.45
N TRP A 70 -14.35 6.88 -10.00
CA TRP A 70 -14.05 6.76 -11.42
C TRP A 70 -15.34 6.84 -12.26
N SER A 71 -15.22 7.30 -13.50
CA SER A 71 -16.39 7.50 -14.38
C SER A 71 -17.04 6.19 -14.84
N GLU A 72 -16.26 5.11 -14.93
CA GLU A 72 -16.71 3.78 -15.33
C GLU A 72 -16.97 2.90 -14.11
N ALA A 73 -17.82 1.90 -14.25
CA ALA A 73 -18.06 0.94 -13.18
C ALA A 73 -16.78 0.14 -12.87
N ALA A 74 -16.52 -0.12 -11.58
CA ALA A 74 -15.31 -0.82 -11.15
C ALA A 74 -15.14 -2.22 -11.81
N SER A 75 -16.25 -2.94 -12.04
CA SER A 75 -16.23 -4.22 -12.77
C SER A 75 -15.88 -4.08 -14.26
N GLN A 76 -16.18 -2.95 -14.88
CA GLN A 76 -15.75 -2.66 -16.25
C GLN A 76 -14.26 -2.35 -16.31
N VAL A 77 -13.75 -1.62 -15.32
CA VAL A 77 -12.31 -1.35 -15.16
C VAL A 77 -11.54 -2.65 -14.95
N GLU A 78 -12.02 -3.51 -14.04
CA GLU A 78 -11.40 -4.83 -13.77
C GLU A 78 -11.38 -5.72 -15.02
N ALA A 79 -12.48 -5.75 -15.77
CA ALA A 79 -12.58 -6.52 -17.01
C ALA A 79 -11.80 -5.93 -18.19
N SER A 80 -11.30 -4.70 -18.05
CA SER A 80 -10.52 -4.03 -19.09
C SER A 80 -9.05 -4.44 -19.02
N ASP A 81 -8.41 -4.60 -20.19
CA ASP A 81 -6.95 -4.77 -20.28
C ASP A 81 -6.23 -3.40 -20.22
N ALA A 82 -6.71 -2.50 -19.34
CA ALA A 82 -6.16 -1.16 -19.18
C ALA A 82 -5.15 -1.10 -18.01
N ASP A 83 -4.21 -0.16 -18.12
CA ASP A 83 -3.33 0.21 -17.01
C ASP A 83 -4.17 0.65 -15.81
N ARG A 84 -3.86 0.13 -14.63
CA ARG A 84 -4.56 0.44 -13.38
C ARG A 84 -3.67 0.23 -12.17
N VAL A 85 -4.12 0.75 -11.03
CA VAL A 85 -3.59 0.36 -9.72
C VAL A 85 -4.60 -0.55 -9.07
N GLU A 86 -4.20 -1.76 -8.71
CA GLU A 86 -5.06 -2.65 -7.92
C GLU A 86 -4.71 -2.55 -6.44
N VAL A 87 -5.75 -2.54 -5.59
CA VAL A 87 -5.65 -2.41 -4.15
C VAL A 87 -6.54 -3.46 -3.50
N TYR A 88 -5.93 -4.44 -2.87
CA TYR A 88 -6.60 -5.56 -2.21
C TYR A 88 -6.61 -5.38 -0.71
N VAL A 89 -7.79 -5.35 -0.11
CA VAL A 89 -7.97 -5.23 1.34
C VAL A 89 -8.31 -6.60 1.91
N GLY A 90 -7.54 -7.08 2.89
CA GLY A 90 -7.75 -8.42 3.44
C GLY A 90 -6.68 -8.82 4.44
N SER A 91 -6.34 -10.11 4.46
CA SER A 91 -5.22 -10.66 5.22
C SER A 91 -4.35 -11.51 4.30
N PHE A 92 -3.15 -11.05 3.99
CA PHE A 92 -2.22 -11.64 3.03
C PHE A 92 -0.91 -12.01 3.72
N SER A 93 -0.46 -13.25 3.57
CA SER A 93 0.81 -13.73 4.09
C SER A 93 2.03 -13.23 3.29
N GLY A 94 1.82 -12.66 2.11
CA GLY A 94 2.86 -12.14 1.23
C GLY A 94 2.27 -11.41 0.02
N LEU A 95 3.13 -11.06 -0.94
CA LEU A 95 2.72 -10.46 -2.21
C LEU A 95 2.28 -11.57 -3.18
N PRO A 96 0.99 -11.59 -3.60
CA PRO A 96 0.52 -12.55 -4.59
C PRO A 96 1.18 -12.33 -5.95
N THR A 97 1.37 -13.40 -6.72
CA THR A 97 2.01 -13.35 -8.04
C THR A 97 1.06 -12.93 -9.17
N SER A 98 -0.24 -12.93 -8.94
CA SER A 98 -1.29 -12.71 -9.96
C SER A 98 -2.14 -11.46 -9.71
N LEU A 99 -1.57 -10.42 -9.10
CA LEU A 99 -2.30 -9.20 -8.68
C LEU A 99 -2.91 -8.39 -9.84
N CYS A 100 -2.45 -8.54 -11.07
CA CYS A 100 -2.93 -7.75 -12.22
C CYS A 100 -3.68 -8.60 -13.26
N GLU A 101 -3.85 -9.90 -13.01
CA GLU A 101 -4.45 -10.85 -13.97
C GLU A 101 -5.99 -10.86 -13.93
N GLY A 102 -6.62 -10.01 -13.11
CA GLY A 102 -8.08 -9.80 -13.09
C GLY A 102 -8.91 -10.91 -12.45
N LYS A 103 -8.28 -11.95 -11.87
CA LYS A 103 -8.94 -13.03 -11.12
C LYS A 103 -8.05 -13.58 -10.02
N THR A 104 -7.55 -12.72 -9.15
CA THR A 104 -6.84 -13.22 -7.98
C THR A 104 -7.88 -13.80 -7.02
N GLU A 105 -7.95 -15.13 -6.90
CA GLU A 105 -8.61 -15.78 -5.75
C GLU A 105 -7.76 -15.52 -4.51
N LEU A 106 -7.84 -14.29 -4.04
CA LEU A 106 -7.24 -13.91 -2.79
C LEU A 106 -8.11 -14.47 -1.70
N SER A 107 -7.52 -15.31 -0.85
CA SER A 107 -8.09 -15.66 0.44
C SER A 107 -8.17 -14.40 1.30
N SER A 108 -9.15 -13.54 1.03
CA SER A 108 -9.42 -12.34 1.81
C SER A 108 -10.16 -12.76 3.08
N THR A 109 -9.44 -13.35 4.03
CA THR A 109 -9.98 -13.55 5.37
C THR A 109 -10.27 -12.19 6.00
N SER A 110 -11.44 -12.09 6.62
CA SER A 110 -12.10 -10.87 7.14
C SER A 110 -11.16 -9.74 7.58
N ALA A 111 -11.36 -8.52 7.07
CA ALA A 111 -10.54 -7.33 7.37
C ALA A 111 -10.62 -6.80 8.82
N THR A 112 -11.39 -7.47 9.69
CA THR A 112 -11.43 -7.22 11.14
C THR A 112 -10.36 -7.98 11.91
N ALA A 113 -9.59 -8.86 11.27
CA ALA A 113 -8.48 -9.56 11.91
C ALA A 113 -7.36 -8.57 12.27
N PRO A 114 -6.66 -8.76 13.42
CA PRO A 114 -5.48 -7.98 13.79
C PRO A 114 -4.34 -8.04 12.75
N THR A 115 -4.40 -9.01 11.85
CA THR A 115 -3.44 -9.29 10.77
C THR A 115 -3.85 -8.67 9.44
N ALA A 116 -4.92 -7.86 9.41
CA ALA A 116 -5.37 -7.25 8.17
C ALA A 116 -4.28 -6.33 7.59
N ASN A 117 -4.08 -6.45 6.29
CA ASN A 117 -3.15 -5.68 5.50
C ASN A 117 -3.75 -5.40 4.13
N VAL A 118 -3.04 -4.54 3.41
CA VAL A 118 -3.44 -4.10 2.08
C VAL A 118 -2.30 -4.42 1.15
N VAL A 119 -2.60 -5.10 0.05
CA VAL A 119 -1.65 -5.32 -1.03
C VAL A 119 -2.02 -4.38 -2.16
N SER A 120 -1.05 -3.71 -2.76
CA SER A 120 -1.28 -2.88 -3.92
C SER A 120 -0.31 -3.21 -5.03
N ALA A 121 -0.76 -3.09 -6.28
CA ALA A 121 0.05 -3.32 -7.47
C ALA A 121 -0.17 -2.24 -8.51
N LEU A 122 0.91 -1.82 -9.16
CA LEU A 122 0.87 -1.06 -10.41
C LEU A 122 0.82 -2.04 -11.57
N CYS A 123 -0.23 -1.95 -12.38
CA CYS A 123 -0.49 -2.86 -13.49
C CYS A 123 -0.28 -2.15 -14.82
N ASP A 124 0.65 -2.66 -15.62
CA ASP A 124 0.72 -2.44 -17.08
C ASP A 124 -0.13 -3.53 -17.72
N ARG A 125 -1.41 -3.22 -17.94
CA ARG A 125 -2.42 -4.20 -18.34
C ARG A 125 -2.45 -5.39 -17.35
N SER A 126 -2.08 -6.60 -17.78
CA SER A 126 -1.99 -7.78 -16.91
C SER A 126 -0.65 -7.97 -16.19
N ARG A 127 0.38 -7.18 -16.52
CA ARG A 127 1.72 -7.28 -15.93
C ARG A 127 1.80 -6.46 -14.64
N THR A 128 2.23 -7.09 -13.55
CA THR A 128 2.60 -6.36 -12.32
C THR A 128 3.96 -5.70 -12.50
N VAL A 129 4.01 -4.37 -12.42
CA VAL A 129 5.25 -3.57 -12.53
C VAL A 129 5.95 -3.47 -11.18
N VAL A 130 5.20 -3.04 -10.16
CA VAL A 130 5.62 -2.97 -8.76
C VAL A 130 4.44 -3.37 -7.90
N SER A 131 4.69 -4.10 -6.82
CA SER A 131 3.68 -4.33 -5.79
C SER A 131 4.23 -4.10 -4.39
N PHE A 132 3.35 -3.77 -3.45
CA PHE A 132 3.72 -3.69 -2.03
C PHE A 132 2.61 -4.19 -1.11
N SER A 133 3.01 -4.62 0.09
CA SER A 133 2.11 -4.95 1.20
C SER A 133 2.29 -3.90 2.29
N ASP A 134 1.18 -3.30 2.74
CA ASP A 134 1.13 -2.28 3.80
C ASP A 134 0.18 -2.75 4.91
N GLN A 135 0.62 -2.68 6.16
CA GLN A 135 -0.24 -2.95 7.32
C GLN A 135 -1.15 -1.75 7.65
N ALA A 136 -1.65 -1.06 6.63
CA ALA A 136 -2.50 0.10 6.79
C ALA A 136 -3.77 -0.29 7.56
N ARG A 137 -3.93 0.30 8.75
CA ARG A 137 -5.08 0.05 9.64
C ARG A 137 -6.39 0.44 8.93
N SER A 138 -7.50 -0.18 9.32
CA SER A 138 -8.86 0.13 8.85
C SER A 138 -9.19 1.63 8.74
N ARG A 139 -8.71 2.46 9.68
CA ARG A 139 -8.87 3.93 9.67
C ARG A 139 -8.23 4.62 8.46
N VAL A 140 -7.14 4.09 7.93
CA VAL A 140 -6.43 4.65 6.76
C VAL A 140 -7.22 4.37 5.48
N LEU A 141 -7.85 3.19 5.39
CA LEU A 141 -8.76 2.85 4.29
C LEU A 141 -10.05 3.68 4.32
N THR A 142 -10.49 4.13 5.51
CA THR A 142 -11.60 5.09 5.64
C THR A 142 -11.25 6.46 5.05
N ALA A 143 -9.98 6.86 5.07
CA ALA A 143 -9.48 8.09 4.47
C ALA A 143 -8.92 7.83 3.06
N ARG A 144 -9.81 7.46 2.12
CA ARG A 144 -9.46 6.94 0.79
C ARG A 144 -8.48 7.83 0.03
N THR A 145 -8.71 9.14 0.01
CA THR A 145 -7.85 10.13 -0.68
C THR A 145 -6.40 10.11 -0.16
N THR A 146 -6.22 9.98 1.16
CA THR A 146 -4.88 9.90 1.78
C THR A 146 -4.21 8.58 1.45
N TYR A 147 -4.98 7.48 1.41
CA TYR A 147 -4.43 6.18 1.06
C TYR A 147 -4.00 6.13 -0.41
N ILE A 148 -4.79 6.66 -1.34
CA ILE A 148 -4.43 6.72 -2.77
C ILE A 148 -3.12 7.49 -2.98
N ALA A 149 -2.97 8.65 -2.35
CA ALA A 149 -1.73 9.43 -2.42
C ALA A 149 -0.51 8.66 -1.88
N ARG A 150 -0.68 7.92 -0.77
CA ARG A 150 0.35 7.06 -0.19
C ARG A 150 0.70 5.89 -1.11
N THR A 151 -0.29 5.18 -1.64
CA THR A 151 -0.11 4.07 -2.58
C THR A 151 0.65 4.53 -3.81
N ARG A 152 0.26 5.67 -4.38
CA ARG A 152 0.98 6.31 -5.49
C ARG A 152 2.45 6.58 -5.15
N HIS A 153 2.71 7.19 -4.00
CA HIS A 153 4.07 7.46 -3.56
C HIS A 153 4.91 6.18 -3.42
N LEU A 154 4.36 5.12 -2.82
CA LEU A 154 5.06 3.86 -2.60
C LEU A 154 5.37 3.13 -3.91
N LEU A 155 4.43 3.08 -4.86
CA LEU A 155 4.64 2.46 -6.16
C LEU A 155 5.72 3.19 -6.97
N LEU A 156 5.65 4.52 -7.03
CA LEU A 156 6.64 5.33 -7.73
C LEU A 156 8.03 5.24 -7.07
N ASN A 157 8.10 5.17 -5.74
CA ASN A 157 9.36 4.91 -5.04
C ASN A 157 9.91 3.51 -5.32
N GLY A 158 9.04 2.50 -5.49
CA GLY A 158 9.46 1.15 -5.86
C GLY A 158 10.10 1.12 -7.25
N ILE A 159 9.54 1.85 -8.21
CA ILE A 159 10.16 2.05 -9.53
C ILE A 159 11.53 2.71 -9.38
N TRP A 160 11.59 3.85 -8.69
CA TRP A 160 12.83 4.61 -8.53
C TRP A 160 13.96 3.81 -7.87
N LYS A 161 13.62 2.95 -6.90
CA LYS A 161 14.58 2.11 -6.17
C LYS A 161 14.89 0.79 -6.86
N SER A 162 14.25 0.50 -8.00
CA SER A 162 14.51 -0.72 -8.74
C SER A 162 15.94 -0.73 -9.29
N VAL A 163 16.56 -1.90 -9.25
CA VAL A 163 17.85 -2.16 -9.91
C VAL A 163 17.80 -1.90 -11.42
N ALA A 164 16.61 -1.97 -12.04
CA ALA A 164 16.44 -1.62 -13.46
C ALA A 164 16.69 -0.13 -13.75
N GLN A 165 16.66 0.73 -12.73
CA GLN A 165 16.97 2.16 -12.85
C GLN A 165 18.43 2.48 -12.48
N GLU A 166 19.23 1.50 -12.03
CA GLU A 166 20.65 1.71 -11.78
C GLU A 166 21.40 1.86 -13.12
N PRO A 167 22.31 2.85 -13.25
CA PRO A 167 23.18 2.97 -14.42
C PRO A 167 24.03 1.70 -14.61
N ASP A 168 24.27 1.27 -15.86
CA ASP A 168 25.17 0.13 -16.14
C ASP A 168 26.54 0.39 -15.49
N PRO A 169 27.01 -0.47 -14.55
CA PRO A 169 28.24 -0.24 -13.83
C PRO A 169 29.51 -0.44 -14.67
N ARG A 170 29.40 -0.85 -15.94
CA ARG A 170 30.58 -1.05 -16.81
C ARG A 170 31.14 0.29 -17.29
N PRO A 171 32.45 0.54 -17.13
CA PRO A 171 33.08 1.66 -17.79
C PRO A 171 33.09 1.41 -19.30
N TYR A 172 32.59 2.39 -20.06
CA TYR A 172 32.68 2.43 -21.53
C TYR A 172 34.13 2.40 -22.02
#